data_AF-A0A7L4F5H1-F1
#
_entry.id   AF-A0A7L4F5H1-F1
#
_cell.length_a   1.000
_cell.length_b   1.000
_cell.length_c   1.000
_cell.angle_alpha   90.00
_cell.angle_beta   90.00
_cell.angle_gamma   90.00
#
_symmetry.space_group_name_H-M   'P 1'
#
loop_
_entity.id
_entity.type
_entity.pdbx_description
1 polymer ?
#
loop_
_entity_poly.entity_id
_entity_poly.type
_entity_poly.pdbx_seq_one_letter_code
_entity_poly.pdbx_strand_id
1 'polypeptide(L)'
;GKKKKKTRGDHFKLRFRKNFQALLEEQNLNAAEGPNYVSACAGPSRRPPRHFCAVCGFPSAYACVSCGARFCCARCLGTHRDTR
;
A
#
# COMPACT_ATOMS: atom_id res chain seq x y z
N GLY A 1 -47.98 31.16 13.08
CA GLY A 1 -47.07 30.48 12.14
C GLY A 1 -46.14 29.53 12.88
N LYS A 2 -46.26 28.22 12.67
CA LYS A 2 -45.39 27.21 13.30
C LYS A 2 -44.08 27.10 12.50
N LYS A 3 -42.96 27.57 13.06
CA LYS A 3 -41.64 27.44 12.45
C LYS A 3 -41.25 25.96 12.41
N LYS A 4 -41.24 25.39 11.20
CA LYS A 4 -40.81 24.01 10.92
C LYS A 4 -39.33 23.86 11.33
N LYS A 5 -39.08 23.02 12.34
CA LYS A 5 -37.74 22.74 12.89
C LYS A 5 -36.90 22.16 11.74
N LYS A 6 -35.88 22.91 11.29
CA LYS A 6 -34.96 22.46 10.23
C LYS A 6 -34.29 21.17 10.71
N THR A 7 -34.42 20.12 9.92
CA THR A 7 -33.80 18.81 10.08
C THR A 7 -32.27 18.95 10.05
N ARG A 8 -31.64 19.26 11.20
CA ARG A 8 -30.18 19.16 11.42
C ARG A 8 -29.77 17.68 11.57
N GLY A 9 -30.21 16.82 10.64
CA GLY A 9 -30.12 15.36 10.77
C GLY A 9 -29.05 14.68 9.92
N ASP A 10 -28.61 15.28 8.81
CA ASP A 10 -27.69 14.60 7.87
C ASP A 10 -26.25 15.11 7.94
N HIS A 11 -26.04 16.43 8.05
CA HIS A 11 -24.67 16.98 8.13
C HIS A 11 -23.92 16.60 9.41
N PHE A 12 -24.61 16.15 10.47
CA PHE A 12 -23.96 15.72 11.72
C PHE A 12 -23.49 14.26 11.64
N LYS A 13 -24.12 13.42 10.81
CA LYS A 13 -23.70 12.02 10.58
C LYS A 13 -22.43 11.94 9.72
N LEU A 14 -22.15 12.96 8.91
CA LEU A 14 -20.88 13.10 8.18
C LEU A 14 -19.69 13.49 9.07
N ARG A 15 -19.91 13.83 10.34
CA ARG A 15 -18.85 14.31 11.25
C ARG A 15 -18.14 13.18 12.00
N PHE A 16 -18.74 11.99 12.05
CA PHE A 16 -18.05 10.80 12.53
C PHE A 16 -17.14 10.32 11.42
N ARG A 17 -15.83 10.45 11.66
CA ARG A 17 -14.76 9.94 10.80
C ARG A 17 -14.97 8.44 10.61
N LYS A 18 -15.68 8.03 9.55
CA LYS A 18 -15.64 6.64 9.09
C LYS A 18 -14.16 6.30 8.93
N ASN A 19 -13.74 5.21 9.55
CA ASN A 19 -12.39 4.70 9.32
C ASN A 19 -12.32 4.19 7.87
N PHE A 20 -11.11 3.96 7.39
CA PHE A 20 -10.91 3.50 6.02
C PHE A 20 -11.70 2.21 5.72
N GLN A 21 -11.78 1.30 6.69
CA GLN A 21 -12.56 0.07 6.61
C GLN A 21 -14.04 0.31 6.32
N ALA A 22 -14.70 1.20 7.08
CA ALA A 22 -16.11 1.54 6.89
C ALA A 22 -16.37 2.20 5.52
N LEU A 23 -15.41 2.96 4.99
CA LEU A 23 -15.51 3.54 3.64
C LEU A 23 -15.40 2.47 2.55
N LEU A 24 -14.55 1.45 2.73
CA LEU A 24 -14.45 0.32 1.81
C LEU A 24 -15.72 -0.54 1.81
N GLU A 25 -16.27 -0.83 2.98
CA GLU A 25 -17.50 -1.62 3.12
C GLU A 25 -18.69 -0.92 2.45
N GLU A 26 -18.83 0.39 2.63
CA GLU A 26 -19.85 1.18 1.94
C GLU A 26 -19.66 1.22 0.43
N GLN A 27 -18.42 1.31 -0.05
CA GLN A 27 -18.12 1.27 -1.47
C GLN A 27 -18.38 -0.13 -2.05
N ASN A 28 -18.19 -1.20 -1.29
CA ASN A 28 -18.52 -2.55 -1.73
C ASN A 28 -20.04 -2.79 -1.81
N LEU A 29 -20.82 -2.17 -0.92
CA LEU A 29 -22.28 -2.23 -0.92
C LEU A 29 -22.91 -1.34 -2.00
N ASN A 30 -22.29 -0.21 -2.31
CA ASN A 30 -22.68 0.64 -3.43
C ASN A 30 -21.96 0.14 -4.68
N ALA A 31 -22.62 -0.69 -5.50
CA ALA A 31 -22.11 -1.18 -6.78
C ALA A 31 -21.93 -0.04 -7.81
N ALA A 32 -21.02 0.89 -7.52
CA ALA A 32 -20.69 2.01 -8.38
C ALA A 32 -19.81 1.49 -9.53
N GLU A 33 -20.30 1.67 -10.75
CA GLU A 33 -19.71 1.26 -12.04
C GLU A 33 -18.44 2.07 -12.42
N GLY A 34 -17.49 2.26 -11.49
CA GLY A 34 -16.28 3.05 -11.71
C GLY A 34 -15.03 2.47 -11.02
N PRO A 35 -13.82 2.93 -11.39
CA PRO A 35 -12.59 2.45 -10.77
C PRO A 35 -12.59 2.78 -9.27
N ASN A 36 -12.39 1.76 -8.45
CA ASN A 36 -12.40 1.83 -6.99
C ASN A 36 -11.03 1.49 -6.39
N TYR A 37 -10.93 1.54 -5.07
CA TYR A 37 -9.67 1.27 -4.36
C TYR A 37 -9.07 -0.11 -4.72
N VAL A 38 -9.91 -1.12 -4.90
CA VAL A 38 -9.47 -2.49 -5.23
C VAL A 38 -9.07 -2.60 -6.70
N SER A 39 -9.80 -1.97 -7.62
CA SER A 39 -9.54 -2.03 -9.06
C SER A 39 -8.43 -1.08 -9.52
N ALA A 40 -8.03 -0.12 -8.67
CA ALA A 40 -6.92 0.80 -8.96
C ALA A 40 -5.53 0.14 -8.84
N CYS A 41 -5.45 -1.12 -8.42
CA CYS A 41 -4.20 -1.87 -8.33
C CYS A 41 -3.48 -1.91 -9.69
N ALA A 42 -2.24 -1.43 -9.72
CA ALA A 42 -1.39 -1.55 -10.90
C ALA A 42 -1.10 -3.03 -11.19
N GLY A 43 -1.16 -3.40 -12.47
CA GLY A 43 -0.75 -4.73 -12.93
C GLY A 43 0.75 -4.99 -12.76
N PRO A 44 1.20 -6.24 -12.92
CA PRO A 44 2.62 -6.62 -12.82
C PRO A 44 3.48 -5.91 -13.87
N SER A 45 4.76 -5.70 -13.56
CA SER A 45 5.66 -5.01 -14.47
C SER A 45 5.93 -5.82 -15.74
N ARG A 46 5.89 -5.16 -16.89
CA ARG A 46 6.25 -5.75 -18.20
C ARG A 46 7.77 -5.86 -18.45
N ARG A 47 8.61 -5.40 -17.53
CA ARG A 47 10.07 -5.33 -17.68
C ARG A 47 10.75 -6.31 -16.72
N PRO A 48 11.93 -6.87 -17.09
CA PRO A 48 12.66 -7.75 -16.20
C PRO A 48 13.09 -7.02 -14.93
N PRO A 49 13.07 -7.71 -13.76
CA PRO A 49 13.49 -7.12 -12.51
C PRO A 49 14.99 -6.80 -12.55
N ARG A 50 15.35 -5.63 -12.00
CA ARG A 50 16.75 -5.26 -11.77
C ARG A 50 17.16 -5.69 -10.37
N HIS A 51 18.39 -6.15 -10.23
CA HIS A 51 18.91 -6.63 -8.97
C HIS A 51 19.92 -5.64 -8.40
N PHE A 52 19.59 -5.12 -7.22
CA PHE A 52 20.41 -4.16 -6.49
C PHE A 52 20.77 -4.70 -5.12
N CYS A 53 21.94 -4.32 -4.63
CA CYS A 53 22.43 -4.66 -3.31
C CYS A 53 21.53 -4.03 -2.24
N ALA A 54 21.03 -4.85 -1.31
CA ALA A 54 20.18 -4.40 -0.22
C ALA A 54 20.91 -3.50 0.80
N VAL A 55 22.25 -3.50 0.79
CA VAL A 55 23.08 -2.73 1.73
C VAL A 55 23.43 -1.35 1.16
N CYS A 56 23.83 -1.27 -0.12
CA CYS A 56 24.37 -0.04 -0.70
C CYS A 56 23.71 0.41 -2.01
N GLY A 57 22.73 -0.32 -2.53
CA GLY A 57 21.98 0.05 -3.74
C GLY A 57 22.68 -0.15 -5.08
N PHE A 58 23.97 -0.50 -5.10
CA PHE A 58 24.70 -0.82 -6.35
C PHE A 58 24.19 -2.12 -7.01
N PRO A 59 24.37 -2.31 -8.32
CA PRO A 59 24.01 -3.57 -8.99
C PRO A 59 24.60 -4.78 -8.29
N SER A 60 23.77 -5.78 -8.01
CA SER A 60 24.16 -6.99 -7.29
C SER A 60 24.28 -8.17 -8.23
N ALA A 61 25.44 -8.83 -8.24
CA ALA A 61 25.63 -10.10 -8.94
C ALA A 61 25.30 -11.32 -8.07
N TYR A 62 25.26 -11.16 -6.75
CA TYR A 62 25.16 -12.27 -5.80
C TYR A 62 23.87 -12.23 -4.99
N ALA A 63 23.43 -13.41 -4.54
CA ALA A 63 22.28 -13.61 -3.67
C ALA A 63 22.69 -14.44 -2.45
N CYS A 64 22.17 -14.09 -1.28
CA CYS A 64 22.36 -14.84 -0.06
C CYS A 64 21.58 -16.15 -0.12
N VAL A 65 22.19 -17.26 0.27
CA VAL A 65 21.60 -18.59 0.18
C VAL A 65 20.49 -18.81 1.21
N SER A 66 20.53 -18.12 2.36
CA SER A 66 19.54 -18.28 3.44
C SER A 66 18.24 -17.51 3.18
N CYS A 67 18.32 -16.27 2.70
CA CYS A 67 17.15 -15.38 2.60
C CYS A 67 16.91 -14.83 1.17
N GLY A 68 17.80 -15.11 0.21
CA GLY A 68 17.68 -14.61 -1.15
C GLY A 68 18.01 -13.11 -1.34
N ALA A 69 18.36 -12.39 -0.26
CA ALA A 69 18.73 -10.98 -0.33
C ALA A 69 19.96 -10.78 -1.22
N ARG A 70 19.97 -9.72 -2.01
CA ARG A 70 21.03 -9.46 -2.99
C ARG A 70 22.14 -8.58 -2.40
N PHE A 71 23.39 -8.88 -2.76
CA PHE A 71 24.56 -8.11 -2.35
C PHE A 71 25.55 -7.94 -3.50
N CYS A 72 26.34 -6.87 -3.48
CA CYS A 72 27.33 -6.59 -4.53
C CYS A 72 28.73 -7.13 -4.24
N CYS A 73 29.12 -7.26 -2.96
CA CYS A 73 30.48 -7.68 -2.58
C CYS A 73 30.50 -8.35 -1.19
N ALA A 74 31.63 -8.99 -0.86
CA ALA A 74 31.83 -9.66 0.42
C ALA A 74 31.66 -8.74 1.64
N ARG A 75 32.01 -7.45 1.51
CA ARG A 75 31.77 -6.46 2.57
C ARG A 75 30.29 -6.30 2.87
N CYS A 76 29.47 -6.17 1.82
CA CYS A 76 28.02 -6.10 1.96
C CYS A 76 27.43 -7.42 2.45
N LEU A 77 28.04 -8.56 2.11
CA LEU A 77 27.65 -9.86 2.67
C LEU A 77 27.90 -9.93 4.18
N GLY A 78 29.03 -9.40 4.66
CA GLY A 78 29.31 -9.28 6.09
C GLY A 78 28.23 -8.45 6.80
N THR A 79 28.02 -7.22 6.34
CA THR A 79 26.96 -6.34 6.89
C THR A 79 25.58 -6.96 6.82
N HIS A 80 25.28 -7.69 5.73
CA HIS A 80 24.03 -8.41 5.58
C HIS A 80 23.86 -9.46 6.68
N ARG A 81 24.86 -10.31 6.92
CA ARG A 81 24.81 -11.39 7.94
C ARG A 81 24.74 -10.86 9.37
N ASP A 82 25.34 -9.69 9.61
CA ASP A 82 25.34 -9.09 10.95
C ASP A 82 23.99 -8.47 11.32
N THR A 83 23.19 -8.06 10.32
CA THR A 83 21.95 -7.28 10.53
C THR A 83 20.66 -7.98 10.09
N ARG A 84 20.73 -9.11 9.38
CA ARG A 84 19.58 -9.84 8.83
C ARG A 84 19.83 -11.34 8.73
#